data_AF-A0AAV0PMT7-F1
#
_entry.id   AF-A0AAV0PMT7-F1
#
_cell.length_a   1.000
_cell.length_b   1.000
_cell.length_c   1.000
_cell.angle_alpha   90.00
_cell.angle_beta   90.00
_cell.angle_gamma   90.00
#
_symmetry.space_group_name_H-M   'P 1'
#
loop_
_entity.id
_entity.type
_entity.pdbx_description
1 polymer ?
#
loop_
_entity_poly.entity_id
_entity_poly.type
_entity_poly.pdbx_seq_one_letter_code
_entity_poly.pdbx_strand_id
1 'polypeptide(L)'
;MSESKSPSAIFPPLPASAARFLELCRTFRSHLLPSFSWFSFSDLCELIMAKPGPDWDGLLKWSLAHSDGTGSNRSLSEEDRRWFTEAMQSQTVDVVKRMKEITLVMQTPPEVLEAHGVTPAEIEDMLEELQDHVESIDMANDLHSIGGLVPLLGYLKNTHANIRAKAAEVVSTIAQNNPKCQQLVMEANGLEPLLSNFASDPDVTVRTKALGAISSLVRNNKPAITAFRLANGFAGLRDALNSDNVRFQRKALNLINYLLKENTADCTTVNELGFQRILLHLASSEHGDIREAALGVLLELAKHDVDVEKVGRSTEEDEKLKALLEELIKGISLMSSEDLGAAKEERQLVDTLWETYFNEPSSLREKGLLVLPGEDAQPPDVASKQFEPPLKAWAAANKDTTAEKKQNPPLLL
;
A
#
# COMPACT_ATOMS: atom_id res chain seq x y z
N MET A 1 -51.10 40.36 -5.05
CA MET A 1 -50.64 39.76 -6.33
C MET A 1 -49.14 39.65 -6.26
N SER A 2 -48.70 38.44 -5.97
CA SER A 2 -47.32 37.98 -5.93
C SER A 2 -46.90 37.55 -7.35
N GLU A 3 -45.77 38.06 -7.84
CA GLU A 3 -45.04 37.41 -8.94
C GLU A 3 -43.62 37.13 -8.48
N SER A 4 -43.34 35.85 -8.33
CA SER A 4 -42.05 35.22 -8.07
C SER A 4 -41.18 35.24 -9.33
N LYS A 5 -39.99 35.82 -9.26
CA LYS A 5 -38.91 35.57 -10.22
C LYS A 5 -37.85 34.68 -9.56
N SER A 6 -37.75 33.45 -10.06
CA SER A 6 -36.71 32.47 -9.76
C SER A 6 -35.36 32.92 -10.35
N PRO A 7 -34.22 32.79 -9.64
CA PRO A 7 -32.92 33.01 -10.24
C PRO A 7 -32.40 31.69 -10.86
N SER A 8 -32.47 31.59 -12.19
CA SER A 8 -31.74 30.57 -12.94
C SER A 8 -30.25 30.91 -12.95
N ALA A 9 -29.46 30.20 -12.16
CA ALA A 9 -28.01 30.27 -12.19
C ALA A 9 -27.49 29.66 -13.51
N ILE A 10 -26.89 30.50 -14.34
CA ILE A 10 -26.23 30.11 -15.59
C ILE A 10 -24.86 29.55 -15.21
N PHE A 11 -24.75 28.22 -15.09
CA PHE A 11 -23.45 27.54 -15.03
C PHE A 11 -22.89 27.38 -16.45
N PRO A 12 -21.55 27.46 -16.64
CA PRO A 12 -20.93 27.22 -17.94
C PRO A 12 -21.14 25.76 -18.38
N PRO A 13 -21.27 25.48 -19.69
CA PRO A 13 -21.43 24.13 -20.20
C PRO A 13 -20.20 23.27 -19.92
N LEU A 14 -20.39 22.02 -19.52
CA LEU A 14 -19.32 21.04 -19.36
C LEU A 14 -18.51 20.90 -20.67
N PRO A 15 -17.19 20.61 -20.58
CA PRO A 15 -16.43 20.18 -21.75
C PRO A 15 -17.10 18.95 -22.38
N ALA A 16 -17.18 18.93 -23.71
CA ALA A 16 -17.96 17.97 -24.49
C ALA A 16 -17.60 16.49 -24.21
N SER A 17 -16.39 16.22 -23.69
CA SER A 17 -15.96 14.89 -23.22
C SER A 17 -16.68 14.43 -21.96
N ALA A 18 -16.83 15.29 -20.95
CA ALA A 18 -17.54 14.99 -19.72
C ALA A 18 -19.07 14.89 -19.97
N ALA A 19 -19.60 15.76 -20.83
CA ALA A 19 -21.00 15.67 -21.26
C ALA A 19 -21.28 14.35 -21.98
N ARG A 20 -20.40 13.91 -22.91
CA ARG A 20 -20.51 12.62 -23.60
C ARG A 20 -20.41 11.41 -22.67
N PHE A 21 -19.54 11.45 -21.66
CA PHE A 21 -19.42 10.38 -20.68
C PHE A 21 -20.72 10.24 -19.85
N LEU A 22 -21.26 11.36 -19.37
CA LEU A 22 -22.53 11.40 -18.63
C LEU A 22 -23.74 11.03 -19.52
N GLU A 23 -23.71 11.39 -20.80
CA GLU A 23 -24.71 10.98 -21.81
C GLU A 23 -24.66 9.47 -22.08
N LEU A 24 -23.47 8.86 -22.10
CA LEU A 24 -23.29 7.41 -22.22
C LEU A 24 -23.90 6.68 -21.02
N CYS A 25 -23.64 7.16 -19.80
CA CYS A 25 -24.26 6.63 -18.58
C CYS A 25 -25.79 6.77 -18.60
N ARG A 26 -26.34 7.88 -19.13
CA ARG A 26 -27.79 8.09 -19.29
C ARG A 26 -28.43 7.20 -20.37
N THR A 27 -27.77 7.06 -21.51
CA THR A 27 -28.28 6.28 -22.66
C THR A 27 -28.38 4.79 -22.30
N PHE A 28 -27.47 4.32 -21.44
CA PHE A 28 -27.52 2.96 -20.90
C PHE A 28 -28.72 2.73 -19.95
N ARG A 29 -29.15 3.78 -19.23
CA ARG A 29 -30.28 3.74 -18.29
C ARG A 29 -31.65 3.89 -18.96
N SER A 30 -31.74 4.56 -20.11
CA SER A 30 -33.02 4.81 -20.80
C SER A 30 -33.48 3.68 -21.73
N HIS A 31 -32.56 2.84 -22.20
CA HIS A 31 -32.87 1.71 -23.08
C HIS A 31 -33.26 0.40 -22.36
N LEU A 32 -33.12 0.37 -21.03
CA LEU A 32 -33.49 -0.77 -20.20
C LEU A 32 -34.37 -0.27 -19.07
N LEU A 33 -35.68 -0.54 -19.13
CA LEU A 33 -36.65 -0.72 -18.02
C LEU A 33 -38.06 -0.94 -18.65
N PRO A 34 -39.04 -1.66 -18.04
CA PRO A 34 -39.21 -1.90 -16.60
C PRO A 34 -39.78 -3.30 -16.28
N SER A 35 -39.01 -4.39 -16.34
CA SER A 35 -39.49 -5.67 -15.80
C SER A 35 -38.41 -6.75 -15.73
N PHE A 36 -37.24 -6.47 -15.15
CA PHE A 36 -36.35 -7.52 -14.66
C PHE A 36 -35.59 -6.98 -13.45
N SER A 37 -35.91 -7.52 -12.28
CA SER A 37 -35.14 -7.36 -11.06
C SER A 37 -33.82 -8.10 -11.19
N TRP A 38 -32.73 -7.52 -10.67
CA TRP A 38 -31.38 -8.08 -10.56
C TRP A 38 -30.56 -8.11 -11.86
N PHE A 39 -29.96 -6.97 -12.18
CA PHE A 39 -28.65 -6.94 -12.82
C PHE A 39 -27.78 -5.92 -12.07
N SER A 40 -26.66 -6.39 -11.53
CA SER A 40 -25.63 -5.58 -10.89
C SER A 40 -24.92 -4.72 -11.95
N PHE A 41 -24.29 -3.60 -11.55
CA PHE A 41 -23.36 -2.87 -12.42
C PHE A 41 -22.23 -3.79 -12.94
N SER A 42 -21.91 -4.86 -12.18
CA SER A 42 -21.03 -5.96 -12.61
C SER A 42 -21.55 -6.66 -13.87
N ASP A 43 -22.85 -6.90 -13.98
CA ASP A 43 -23.45 -7.59 -15.13
C ASP A 43 -23.62 -6.64 -16.33
N LEU A 44 -23.82 -5.36 -16.04
CA LEU A 44 -23.82 -4.28 -17.04
C LEU A 44 -22.41 -4.08 -17.62
N CYS A 45 -21.38 -4.16 -16.76
CA CYS A 45 -19.99 -4.25 -17.15
C CYS A 45 -19.73 -5.52 -17.95
N GLU A 46 -20.19 -6.71 -17.57
CA GLU A 46 -20.06 -7.91 -18.42
C GLU A 46 -20.71 -7.76 -19.80
N LEU A 47 -21.86 -7.08 -19.88
CA LEU A 47 -22.57 -6.84 -21.15
C LEU A 47 -21.91 -5.74 -22.02
N ILE A 48 -21.26 -4.74 -21.41
CA ILE A 48 -20.42 -3.73 -22.09
C ILE A 48 -19.03 -4.30 -22.45
N MET A 49 -18.54 -5.25 -21.65
CA MET A 49 -17.28 -5.98 -21.82
C MET A 49 -17.43 -7.15 -22.81
N ALA A 50 -18.66 -7.49 -23.22
CA ALA A 50 -18.93 -8.34 -24.37
C ALA A 50 -18.69 -7.61 -25.71
N LYS A 51 -17.57 -6.89 -25.82
CA LYS A 51 -16.87 -6.85 -27.12
C LYS A 51 -16.42 -8.29 -27.40
N PRO A 52 -16.42 -8.76 -28.67
CA PRO A 52 -15.89 -10.08 -28.98
C PRO A 52 -14.52 -10.16 -28.32
N GLY A 53 -14.36 -11.16 -27.44
CA GLY A 53 -13.11 -11.38 -26.73
C GLY A 53 -11.94 -11.45 -27.74
N PRO A 54 -10.70 -11.36 -27.25
CA PRO A 54 -9.54 -11.30 -28.13
C PRO A 54 -9.63 -12.44 -29.14
N ASP A 55 -9.42 -12.14 -30.43
CA ASP A 55 -9.29 -13.18 -31.45
C ASP A 55 -7.95 -13.90 -31.24
N TRP A 56 -7.84 -14.57 -30.09
CA TRP A 56 -6.69 -15.35 -29.67
C TRP A 56 -6.45 -16.46 -30.68
N ASP A 57 -7.50 -16.98 -31.30
CA ASP A 57 -7.42 -17.96 -32.38
C ASP A 57 -6.75 -17.35 -33.62
N GLY A 58 -7.13 -16.14 -34.02
CA GLY A 58 -6.46 -15.38 -35.08
C GLY A 58 -5.01 -15.00 -34.75
N LEU A 59 -4.74 -14.51 -33.54
CA LEU A 59 -3.40 -14.13 -33.09
C LEU A 59 -2.47 -15.35 -32.96
N LEU A 60 -2.99 -16.47 -32.45
CA LEU A 60 -2.28 -17.74 -32.32
C LEU A 60 -2.03 -18.37 -33.69
N LYS A 61 -3.03 -18.40 -34.59
CA LYS A 61 -2.85 -18.84 -35.99
C LYS A 61 -1.82 -18.02 -36.73
N TRP A 62 -1.85 -16.69 -36.55
CA TRP A 62 -0.86 -15.79 -37.11
C TRP A 62 0.54 -16.07 -36.52
N SER A 63 0.67 -16.21 -35.20
CA SER A 63 1.94 -16.51 -34.54
C SER A 63 2.52 -17.86 -34.99
N LEU A 64 1.70 -18.92 -35.07
CA LEU A 64 2.12 -20.23 -35.60
C LEU A 64 2.56 -20.15 -37.07
N ALA A 65 1.86 -19.36 -37.90
CA ALA A 65 2.23 -19.17 -39.31
C ALA A 65 3.57 -18.44 -39.49
N HIS A 66 4.00 -17.68 -38.48
CA HIS A 66 5.25 -16.91 -38.50
C HIS A 66 6.37 -17.49 -37.62
N SER A 67 6.09 -18.54 -36.83
CA SER A 67 7.06 -19.25 -35.97
C SER A 67 7.37 -20.67 -36.46
N ASP A 68 7.44 -20.86 -37.78
CA ASP A 68 8.08 -22.01 -38.40
C ASP A 68 9.60 -21.86 -38.18
N GLY A 69 10.14 -22.54 -37.17
CA GLY A 69 11.58 -22.55 -36.84
C GLY A 69 12.49 -23.15 -37.91
N THR A 70 12.01 -23.40 -39.13
CA THR A 70 12.75 -23.97 -40.26
C THR A 70 12.89 -23.02 -41.47
N GLY A 71 12.38 -21.78 -41.38
CA GLY A 71 12.52 -20.76 -42.43
C GLY A 71 13.54 -19.65 -42.13
N SER A 72 14.17 -19.08 -43.18
CA SER A 72 15.01 -17.88 -43.05
C SER A 72 14.19 -16.71 -42.50
N ASN A 73 14.78 -15.91 -41.60
CA ASN A 73 14.16 -14.76 -40.91
C ASN A 73 13.44 -13.81 -41.91
N ARG A 74 12.13 -14.02 -42.10
CA ARG A 74 11.31 -13.17 -42.98
C ARG A 74 10.98 -11.89 -42.22
N SER A 75 11.36 -10.74 -42.77
CA SER A 75 10.98 -9.44 -42.23
C SER A 75 9.46 -9.26 -42.35
N LEU A 76 8.79 -9.04 -41.23
CA LEU A 76 7.35 -8.73 -41.19
C LEU A 76 6.99 -7.64 -42.20
N SER A 77 5.94 -7.87 -43.00
CA SER A 77 5.43 -6.85 -43.92
C SER A 77 4.89 -5.66 -43.14
N GLU A 78 4.86 -4.48 -43.77
CA GLU A 78 4.38 -3.29 -43.08
C GLU A 78 2.86 -3.34 -42.79
N GLU A 79 2.12 -4.11 -43.58
CA GLU A 79 0.69 -4.37 -43.38
C GLU A 79 0.47 -5.28 -42.16
N ASP A 80 1.27 -6.34 -41.99
CA ASP A 80 1.19 -7.24 -40.83
C ASP A 80 1.58 -6.52 -39.53
N ARG A 81 2.58 -5.64 -39.60
CA ARG A 81 2.96 -4.79 -38.45
C ARG A 81 1.84 -3.84 -38.07
N ARG A 82 1.18 -3.22 -39.04
CA ARG A 82 0.05 -2.30 -38.79
C ARG A 82 -1.13 -3.05 -38.20
N TRP A 83 -1.50 -4.20 -38.77
CA TRP A 83 -2.57 -5.03 -38.25
C TRP A 83 -2.29 -5.49 -36.81
N PHE A 84 -1.09 -5.98 -36.51
CA PHE A 84 -0.72 -6.40 -35.16
C PHE A 84 -0.73 -5.22 -34.18
N THR A 85 -0.22 -4.06 -34.59
CA THR A 85 -0.23 -2.83 -33.78
C THR A 85 -1.65 -2.35 -33.53
N GLU A 86 -2.53 -2.41 -34.53
CA GLU A 86 -3.95 -2.05 -34.43
C GLU A 86 -4.74 -3.03 -33.57
N ALA A 87 -4.53 -4.34 -33.72
CA ALA A 87 -5.15 -5.37 -32.89
C ALA A 87 -4.75 -5.20 -31.42
N MET A 88 -3.47 -4.92 -31.15
CA MET A 88 -2.99 -4.64 -29.79
C MET A 88 -3.56 -3.33 -29.25
N GLN A 89 -3.49 -2.23 -30.00
CA GLN A 89 -3.98 -0.92 -29.58
C GLN A 89 -5.50 -0.84 -29.44
N SER A 90 -6.26 -1.63 -30.21
CA SER A 90 -7.73 -1.70 -30.11
C SER A 90 -8.19 -2.28 -28.76
N GLN A 91 -7.29 -2.97 -28.06
CA GLN A 91 -7.56 -3.71 -26.83
C GLN A 91 -6.80 -3.18 -25.62
N THR A 92 -5.69 -2.46 -25.80
CA THR A 92 -5.09 -1.70 -24.69
C THR A 92 -6.01 -0.54 -24.35
N VAL A 93 -6.65 -0.58 -23.19
CA VAL A 93 -7.26 0.64 -22.62
C VAL A 93 -6.12 1.66 -22.53
N ASP A 94 -6.28 2.82 -23.17
CA ASP A 94 -5.37 3.93 -22.95
C ASP A 94 -5.58 4.41 -21.51
N VAL A 95 -4.84 3.79 -20.59
CA VAL A 95 -4.93 4.02 -19.15
C VAL A 95 -4.76 5.50 -18.85
N VAL A 96 -3.85 6.18 -19.54
CA VAL A 96 -3.61 7.62 -19.38
C VAL A 96 -4.83 8.43 -19.82
N LYS A 97 -5.49 8.06 -20.92
CA LYS A 97 -6.75 8.68 -21.33
C LYS A 97 -7.85 8.44 -20.30
N ARG A 98 -7.98 7.22 -19.76
CA ARG A 98 -8.98 6.91 -18.74
C ARG A 98 -8.74 7.68 -17.44
N MET A 99 -7.50 7.75 -16.98
CA MET A 99 -7.12 8.56 -15.82
C MET A 99 -7.39 10.06 -16.03
N LYS A 100 -7.26 10.58 -17.26
CA LYS A 100 -7.65 11.97 -17.59
C LYS A 100 -9.16 12.19 -17.49
N GLU A 101 -9.96 11.22 -17.92
CA GLU A 101 -11.43 11.27 -17.76
C GLU A 101 -11.81 11.28 -16.27
N ILE A 102 -11.22 10.38 -15.47
CA ILE A 102 -11.42 10.34 -14.02
C ILE A 102 -10.98 11.67 -13.37
N THR A 103 -9.84 12.21 -13.78
CA THR A 103 -9.35 13.51 -13.31
C THR A 103 -10.33 14.65 -13.62
N LEU A 104 -10.94 14.64 -14.80
CA LEU A 104 -11.93 15.64 -15.18
C LEU A 104 -13.19 15.55 -14.32
N VAL A 105 -13.64 14.34 -14.00
CA VAL A 105 -14.75 14.12 -13.06
C VAL A 105 -14.38 14.65 -11.67
N MET A 106 -13.17 14.37 -11.17
CA MET A 106 -12.70 14.89 -9.87
C MET A 106 -12.59 16.42 -9.81
N GLN A 107 -12.32 17.07 -10.94
CA GLN A 107 -12.26 18.54 -11.02
C GLN A 107 -13.65 19.19 -11.14
N THR A 108 -14.68 18.40 -11.44
CA THR A 108 -16.04 18.92 -11.62
C THR A 108 -16.65 19.28 -10.26
N PRO A 109 -17.29 20.46 -10.11
CA PRO A 109 -17.90 20.85 -8.85
C PRO A 109 -18.95 19.85 -8.34
N PRO A 110 -19.06 19.60 -7.03
CA PRO A 110 -20.00 18.64 -6.47
C PRO A 110 -21.46 18.92 -6.87
N GLU A 111 -21.85 20.20 -6.94
CA GLU A 111 -23.22 20.61 -7.30
C GLU A 111 -23.56 20.20 -8.74
N VAL A 112 -22.56 20.21 -9.62
CA VAL A 112 -22.71 19.78 -11.00
C VAL A 112 -22.81 18.26 -11.05
N LEU A 113 -21.99 17.53 -10.29
CA LEU A 113 -22.08 16.07 -10.21
C LEU A 113 -23.46 15.61 -9.70
N GLU A 114 -23.96 16.25 -8.64
CA GLU A 114 -25.29 15.99 -8.08
C GLU A 114 -26.41 16.33 -9.08
N ALA A 115 -26.31 17.46 -9.80
CA ALA A 115 -27.27 17.83 -10.83
C ALA A 115 -27.29 16.85 -12.02
N HIS A 116 -26.17 16.16 -12.27
CA HIS A 116 -26.08 15.08 -13.27
C HIS A 116 -26.52 13.72 -12.73
N GLY A 117 -26.85 13.63 -11.43
CA GLY A 117 -27.32 12.43 -10.78
C GLY A 117 -26.21 11.44 -10.42
N VAL A 118 -24.95 11.91 -10.36
CA VAL A 118 -23.81 11.09 -9.95
C VAL A 118 -23.94 10.77 -8.46
N THR A 119 -23.95 9.50 -8.12
CA THR A 119 -24.10 9.05 -6.73
C THR A 119 -22.74 8.96 -6.02
N PRO A 120 -22.69 9.06 -4.68
CA PRO A 120 -21.46 8.85 -3.94
C PRO A 120 -20.82 7.46 -4.15
N ALA A 121 -21.62 6.45 -4.46
CA ALA A 121 -21.14 5.10 -4.79
C ALA A 121 -20.38 5.08 -6.13
N GLU A 122 -20.91 5.75 -7.16
CA GLU A 122 -20.23 5.86 -8.46
C GLU A 122 -18.89 6.60 -8.35
N ILE A 123 -18.80 7.57 -7.43
CA ILE A 123 -17.54 8.26 -7.13
C ILE A 123 -16.54 7.30 -6.44
N GLU A 124 -17.02 6.47 -5.53
CA GLU A 124 -16.20 5.45 -4.87
C GLU A 124 -15.66 4.43 -5.88
N ASP A 125 -16.51 3.90 -6.75
CA ASP A 125 -16.14 2.96 -7.82
C ASP A 125 -15.11 3.58 -8.78
N MET A 126 -15.28 4.87 -9.12
CA MET A 126 -14.32 5.61 -9.95
C MET A 126 -12.96 5.77 -9.26
N LEU A 127 -12.94 6.01 -7.94
CA LEU A 127 -11.69 6.09 -7.18
C LEU A 127 -11.03 4.72 -7.00
N GLU A 128 -11.81 3.65 -6.96
CA GLU A 128 -11.32 2.26 -6.98
C GLU A 128 -10.67 1.94 -8.33
N GLU A 129 -11.32 2.28 -9.45
CA GLU A 129 -10.71 2.16 -10.79
C GLU A 129 -9.40 2.96 -10.89
N LEU A 130 -9.37 4.18 -10.33
CA LEU A 130 -8.15 4.97 -10.27
C LEU A 130 -7.06 4.30 -9.46
N GLN A 131 -7.41 3.66 -8.34
CA GLN A 131 -6.48 2.92 -7.49
C GLN A 131 -5.76 1.82 -8.30
N ASP A 132 -6.52 1.00 -9.04
CA ASP A 132 -5.98 -0.09 -9.86
C ASP A 132 -4.99 0.41 -10.91
N HIS A 133 -5.28 1.56 -11.53
CA HIS A 133 -4.38 2.14 -12.52
C HIS A 133 -3.08 2.65 -11.90
N VAL A 134 -3.14 3.26 -10.72
CA VAL A 134 -1.98 3.87 -10.07
C VAL A 134 -1.14 2.90 -9.25
N GLU A 135 -1.48 1.60 -9.22
CA GLU A 135 -0.58 0.56 -8.70
C GLU A 135 0.73 0.50 -9.50
N SER A 136 0.69 0.88 -10.79
CA SER A 136 1.89 1.11 -11.58
C SER A 136 2.58 2.42 -11.18
N ILE A 137 3.87 2.35 -10.85
CA ILE A 137 4.68 3.53 -10.47
C ILE A 137 4.66 4.60 -11.57
N ASP A 138 4.67 4.21 -12.84
CA ASP A 138 4.61 5.15 -13.96
C ASP A 138 3.28 5.90 -14.00
N MET A 139 2.17 5.19 -13.81
CA MET A 139 0.83 5.79 -13.77
C MET A 139 0.63 6.66 -12.53
N ALA A 140 1.14 6.25 -11.37
CA ALA A 140 1.15 7.08 -10.16
C ALA A 140 1.86 8.42 -10.41
N ASN A 141 2.98 8.40 -11.13
CA ASN A 141 3.72 9.61 -11.49
C ASN A 141 2.97 10.45 -12.54
N ASP A 142 2.31 9.81 -13.51
CA ASP A 142 1.52 10.49 -14.54
C ASP A 142 0.25 11.13 -13.97
N LEU A 143 -0.32 10.60 -12.88
CA LEU A 143 -1.49 11.19 -12.21
C LEU A 143 -1.25 12.67 -11.83
N HIS A 144 -0.04 12.99 -11.36
CA HIS A 144 0.32 14.38 -11.09
C HIS A 144 0.43 15.20 -12.39
N SER A 145 1.10 14.66 -13.41
CA SER A 145 1.30 15.31 -14.71
C SER A 145 -0.01 15.66 -15.43
N ILE A 146 -1.05 14.83 -15.26
CA ILE A 146 -2.39 15.08 -15.82
C ILE A 146 -3.27 15.98 -14.93
N GLY A 147 -2.76 16.43 -13.77
CA GLY A 147 -3.48 17.32 -12.85
C GLY A 147 -4.49 16.62 -11.94
N GLY A 148 -4.38 15.30 -11.75
CA GLY A 148 -5.28 14.52 -10.90
C GLY A 148 -4.92 14.49 -9.41
N LEU A 149 -3.68 14.79 -9.06
CA LEU A 149 -3.22 14.74 -7.66
C LEU A 149 -3.93 15.74 -6.74
N VAL A 150 -4.02 17.01 -7.14
CA VAL A 150 -4.65 18.06 -6.31
C VAL A 150 -6.15 17.80 -6.11
N PRO A 151 -6.94 17.45 -7.14
CA PRO A 151 -8.32 17.01 -6.97
C PRO A 151 -8.45 15.81 -6.02
N LEU A 152 -7.60 14.79 -6.17
CA LEU A 152 -7.60 13.62 -5.28
C LEU A 152 -7.40 14.01 -3.81
N LEU A 153 -6.46 14.91 -3.52
CA LEU A 153 -6.25 15.43 -2.16
C LEU A 153 -7.45 16.25 -1.66
N GLY A 154 -8.19 16.91 -2.55
CA GLY A 154 -9.45 17.58 -2.22
C GLY A 154 -10.54 16.61 -1.74
N TYR A 155 -10.57 15.40 -2.30
CA TYR A 155 -11.55 14.36 -1.93
C TYR A 155 -11.31 13.79 -0.53
N LEU A 156 -10.15 14.03 0.08
CA LEU A 156 -9.92 13.75 1.50
C LEU A 156 -10.82 14.58 2.43
N LYS A 157 -11.38 15.70 1.95
CA LYS A 157 -12.30 16.57 2.71
C LYS A 157 -13.78 16.38 2.31
N ASN A 158 -14.09 15.30 1.59
CA ASN A 158 -15.44 15.03 1.12
C ASN A 158 -16.41 14.76 2.28
N THR A 159 -17.69 15.06 2.10
CA THR A 159 -18.75 14.83 3.11
C THR A 159 -18.93 13.33 3.42
N HIS A 160 -18.74 12.47 2.42
CA HIS A 160 -18.95 11.03 2.55
C HIS A 160 -17.68 10.29 3.02
N ALA A 161 -17.82 9.47 4.07
CA ALA A 161 -16.70 8.75 4.68
C ALA A 161 -16.06 7.71 3.74
N ASN A 162 -16.85 6.97 2.97
CA ASN A 162 -16.35 6.03 1.97
C ASN A 162 -15.44 6.70 0.93
N ILE A 163 -15.83 7.87 0.42
CA ILE A 163 -15.03 8.65 -0.53
C ILE A 163 -13.73 9.12 0.13
N ARG A 164 -13.76 9.64 1.37
CA ARG A 164 -12.55 10.03 2.10
C ARG A 164 -11.60 8.84 2.31
N ALA A 165 -12.14 7.68 2.68
CA ALA A 165 -11.38 6.45 2.89
C ALA A 165 -10.72 5.97 1.60
N LYS A 166 -11.46 5.93 0.49
CA LYS A 166 -10.94 5.49 -0.81
C LYS A 166 -9.93 6.50 -1.38
N ALA A 167 -10.17 7.80 -1.24
CA ALA A 167 -9.19 8.82 -1.61
C ALA A 167 -7.87 8.66 -0.83
N ALA A 168 -7.94 8.43 0.49
CA ALA A 168 -6.75 8.14 1.29
C ALA A 168 -6.04 6.85 0.86
N GLU A 169 -6.80 5.86 0.41
CA GLU A 169 -6.24 4.62 -0.14
C GLU A 169 -5.47 4.85 -1.44
N VAL A 170 -6.04 5.58 -2.40
CA VAL A 170 -5.33 5.96 -3.63
C VAL A 170 -4.06 6.74 -3.32
N VAL A 171 -4.11 7.70 -2.37
CA VAL A 171 -2.93 8.45 -1.92
C VAL A 171 -1.88 7.52 -1.30
N SER A 172 -2.32 6.51 -0.54
CA SER A 172 -1.43 5.50 0.02
C SER A 172 -0.71 4.70 -1.06
N THR A 173 -1.41 4.30 -2.13
CA THR A 173 -0.86 3.53 -3.25
C THR A 173 0.18 4.37 -4.01
N ILE A 174 -0.15 5.60 -4.41
CA ILE A 174 0.79 6.43 -5.18
C ILE A 174 2.05 6.80 -4.38
N ALA A 175 1.95 6.92 -3.05
CA ALA A 175 3.08 7.27 -2.19
C ALA A 175 3.92 6.06 -1.78
N GLN A 176 3.41 4.84 -1.93
CA GLN A 176 4.08 3.64 -1.45
C GLN A 176 5.38 3.39 -2.22
N ASN A 177 6.52 3.47 -1.52
CA ASN A 177 7.86 3.26 -2.08
C ASN A 177 8.15 4.10 -3.34
N ASN A 178 7.51 5.27 -3.48
CA ASN A 178 7.67 6.16 -4.62
C ASN A 178 8.11 7.56 -4.17
N PRO A 179 9.43 7.85 -4.12
CA PRO A 179 9.95 9.13 -3.65
C PRO A 179 9.43 10.34 -4.42
N LYS A 180 9.16 10.20 -5.73
CA LYS A 180 8.65 11.28 -6.57
C LYS A 180 7.23 11.67 -6.16
N CYS A 181 6.32 10.70 -6.09
CA CYS A 181 4.95 10.97 -5.63
C CYS A 181 4.91 11.42 -4.17
N GLN A 182 5.74 10.85 -3.29
CA GLN A 182 5.86 11.30 -1.90
C GLN A 182 6.20 12.80 -1.83
N GLN A 183 7.19 13.26 -2.61
CA GLN A 183 7.55 14.68 -2.67
C GLN A 183 6.39 15.53 -3.21
N LEU A 184 5.75 15.12 -4.30
CA LEU A 184 4.63 15.84 -4.91
C LEU A 184 3.42 15.98 -3.96
N VAL A 185 3.12 14.93 -3.19
CA VAL A 185 2.05 14.98 -2.16
C VAL A 185 2.42 15.98 -1.05
N MET A 186 3.69 16.01 -0.63
CA MET A 186 4.15 16.97 0.38
C MET A 186 4.09 18.42 -0.14
N GLU A 187 4.51 18.66 -1.38
CA GLU A 187 4.44 19.99 -2.03
C GLU A 187 3.00 20.47 -2.21
N ALA A 188 2.06 19.57 -2.47
CA ALA A 188 0.64 19.86 -2.57
C ALA A 188 -0.07 19.98 -1.19
N ASN A 189 0.68 20.00 -0.09
CA ASN A 189 0.17 20.04 1.29
C ASN A 189 -0.83 18.90 1.60
N GLY A 190 -0.62 17.72 1.02
CA GLY A 190 -1.49 16.56 1.19
C GLY A 190 -1.40 15.90 2.57
N LEU A 191 -0.36 16.18 3.35
CA LEU A 191 -0.19 15.63 4.69
C LEU A 191 -1.21 16.20 5.70
N GLU A 192 -1.57 17.48 5.59
CA GLU A 192 -2.53 18.14 6.49
C GLU A 192 -3.93 17.47 6.50
N PRO A 193 -4.61 17.25 5.35
CA PRO A 193 -5.91 16.57 5.36
C PRO A 193 -5.80 15.12 5.82
N LEU A 194 -4.69 14.43 5.54
CA LEU A 194 -4.47 13.07 6.04
C LEU A 194 -4.35 13.04 7.57
N LEU A 195 -3.62 13.97 8.17
CA LEU A 195 -3.50 14.10 9.62
C LEU A 195 -4.83 14.45 10.27
N SER A 196 -5.61 15.36 9.67
CA SER A 196 -6.95 15.71 10.15
C SER A 196 -7.88 14.50 10.14
N ASN A 197 -7.92 13.74 9.04
CA ASN A 197 -8.72 12.53 8.92
C ASN A 197 -8.25 11.44 9.90
N PHE A 198 -6.94 11.28 10.10
CA PHE A 198 -6.40 10.31 11.05
C PHE A 198 -6.80 10.63 12.51
N ALA A 199 -6.69 11.90 12.90
CA ALA A 199 -6.90 12.32 14.28
C ALA A 199 -8.38 12.46 14.65
N SER A 200 -9.21 12.99 13.75
CA SER A 200 -10.54 13.53 14.12
C SER A 200 -11.73 12.96 13.34
N ASP A 201 -11.52 12.08 12.35
CA ASP A 201 -12.64 11.54 11.57
C ASP A 201 -13.52 10.61 12.45
N PRO A 202 -14.86 10.72 12.38
CA PRO A 202 -15.75 9.82 13.13
C PRO A 202 -15.66 8.36 12.64
N ASP A 203 -15.26 8.14 11.39
CA ASP A 203 -15.21 6.80 10.79
C ASP A 203 -13.81 6.17 10.95
N VAL A 204 -13.74 5.04 11.65
CA VAL A 204 -12.48 4.33 11.91
C VAL A 204 -11.82 3.79 10.63
N THR A 205 -12.61 3.47 9.59
CA THR A 205 -12.08 3.03 8.30
C THR A 205 -11.36 4.20 7.61
N VAL A 206 -11.93 5.42 7.66
CA VAL A 206 -11.23 6.63 7.17
C VAL A 206 -9.94 6.85 7.93
N ARG A 207 -9.97 6.80 9.28
CA ARG A 207 -8.76 6.95 10.11
C ARG A 207 -7.69 5.91 9.76
N THR A 208 -8.11 4.66 9.53
CA THR A 208 -7.20 3.55 9.19
C THR A 208 -6.56 3.75 7.82
N LYS A 209 -7.33 4.20 6.81
CA LYS A 209 -6.81 4.47 5.46
C LYS A 209 -5.96 5.74 5.42
N ALA A 210 -6.28 6.76 6.21
CA ALA A 210 -5.43 7.94 6.38
C ALA A 210 -4.08 7.58 7.02
N LEU A 211 -4.08 6.75 8.06
CA LEU A 211 -2.85 6.16 8.64
C LEU A 211 -2.12 5.25 7.64
N GLY A 212 -2.87 4.60 6.73
CA GLY A 212 -2.44 4.08 5.41
C GLY A 212 -1.44 4.98 4.74
N ALA A 213 -1.98 6.06 4.19
CA ALA A 213 -1.25 7.03 3.41
C ALA A 213 -0.12 7.70 4.18
N ILE A 214 -0.32 8.09 5.45
CA ILE A 214 0.74 8.69 6.27
C ILE A 214 1.93 7.72 6.38
N SER A 215 1.69 6.44 6.65
CA SER A 215 2.76 5.44 6.73
C SER A 215 3.52 5.32 5.40
N SER A 216 2.82 5.32 4.27
CA SER A 216 3.47 5.32 2.94
C SER A 216 4.26 6.61 2.68
N LEU A 217 3.78 7.75 3.16
CA LEU A 217 4.43 9.05 2.97
C LEU A 217 5.69 9.24 3.80
N VAL A 218 5.72 8.76 5.04
CA VAL A 218 6.87 8.97 5.94
C VAL A 218 8.00 7.97 5.71
N ARG A 219 7.73 6.82 5.11
CA ARG A 219 8.75 5.80 4.83
C ARG A 219 9.81 6.33 3.89
N ASN A 220 11.07 6.30 4.33
CA ASN A 220 12.24 6.81 3.63
C ASN A 220 12.15 8.31 3.27
N ASN A 221 11.32 9.09 3.97
CA ASN A 221 11.06 10.50 3.66
C ASN A 221 11.19 11.37 4.92
N LYS A 222 12.41 11.88 5.14
CA LYS A 222 12.74 12.69 6.32
C LYS A 222 11.88 13.96 6.48
N PRO A 223 11.61 14.75 5.41
CA PRO A 223 10.69 15.88 5.50
C PRO A 223 9.29 15.52 6.01
N ALA A 224 8.72 14.41 5.53
CA ALA A 224 7.40 13.94 5.97
C ALA A 224 7.42 13.48 7.44
N ILE A 225 8.48 12.80 7.89
CA ILE A 225 8.67 12.43 9.30
C ILE A 225 8.69 13.68 10.18
N THR A 226 9.49 14.70 9.83
CA THR A 226 9.56 15.96 10.59
C THR A 226 8.21 16.65 10.65
N ALA A 227 7.50 16.74 9.53
CA ALA A 227 6.17 17.35 9.48
C ALA A 227 5.15 16.58 10.34
N PHE A 228 5.19 15.25 10.31
CA PHE A 228 4.36 14.39 11.16
C PHE A 228 4.60 14.64 12.65
N ARG A 229 5.87 14.81 13.06
CA ARG A 229 6.23 15.15 14.45
C ARG A 229 5.73 16.53 14.86
N LEU A 230 5.93 17.54 14.01
CA LEU A 230 5.48 18.91 14.26
C LEU A 230 3.96 19.02 14.40
N ALA A 231 3.21 18.16 13.70
CA ALA A 231 1.77 18.08 13.79
C ALA A 231 1.26 17.22 14.96
N ASN A 232 2.13 16.88 15.92
CA ASN A 232 1.80 16.05 17.09
C ASN A 232 1.22 14.66 16.71
N GLY A 233 1.73 14.05 15.64
CA GLY A 233 1.24 12.77 15.13
C GLY A 233 1.32 11.62 16.13
N PHE A 234 2.25 11.68 17.09
CA PHE A 234 2.35 10.70 18.18
C PHE A 234 1.13 10.70 19.12
N ALA A 235 0.49 11.86 19.36
CA ALA A 235 -0.74 11.88 20.15
C ALA A 235 -1.86 11.11 19.44
N GLY A 236 -2.02 11.31 18.13
CA GLY A 236 -2.97 10.55 17.32
C GLY A 236 -2.66 9.05 17.29
N LEU A 237 -1.37 8.67 17.29
CA LEU A 237 -0.95 7.27 17.40
C LEU A 237 -1.35 6.66 18.74
N ARG A 238 -1.20 7.40 19.84
CA ARG A 238 -1.64 6.95 21.16
C ARG A 238 -3.15 6.69 21.19
N ASP A 239 -3.91 7.60 20.60
CA ASP A 239 -5.37 7.47 20.54
C ASP A 239 -5.80 6.30 19.63
N ALA A 240 -5.03 6.00 18.58
CA ALA A 240 -5.24 4.82 17.75
C ALA A 240 -5.02 3.50 18.51
N LEU A 241 -4.02 3.45 19.41
CA LEU A 241 -3.77 2.28 20.25
C LEU A 241 -4.90 2.00 21.25
N ASN A 242 -5.60 3.04 21.71
CA ASN A 242 -6.77 2.91 22.60
C ASN A 242 -8.08 2.58 21.87
N SER A 243 -8.06 2.41 20.55
CA SER A 243 -9.25 2.03 19.79
C SER A 243 -9.55 0.54 19.88
N ASP A 244 -10.82 0.13 19.74
CA ASP A 244 -11.19 -1.29 19.70
C ASP A 244 -10.93 -1.97 18.35
N ASN A 245 -10.38 -1.23 17.37
CA ASN A 245 -10.16 -1.75 16.01
C ASN A 245 -8.75 -2.34 15.87
N VAL A 246 -8.68 -3.66 15.85
CA VAL A 246 -7.44 -4.45 15.70
C VAL A 246 -6.59 -4.00 14.52
N ARG A 247 -7.21 -3.76 13.35
CA ARG A 247 -6.49 -3.35 12.13
C ARG A 247 -5.86 -1.97 12.31
N PHE A 248 -6.57 -1.05 12.97
CA PHE A 248 -6.10 0.30 13.23
C PHE A 248 -4.96 0.30 14.25
N GLN A 249 -5.12 -0.42 15.36
CA GLN A 249 -4.09 -0.60 16.40
C GLN A 249 -2.81 -1.18 15.80
N ARG A 250 -2.91 -2.29 15.06
CA ARG A 250 -1.76 -2.93 14.41
C ARG A 250 -1.03 -1.96 13.46
N LYS A 251 -1.78 -1.19 12.68
CA LYS A 251 -1.18 -0.21 11.76
C LYS A 251 -0.46 0.92 12.51
N ALA A 252 -1.00 1.35 13.64
CA ALA A 252 -0.36 2.35 14.51
C ALA A 252 0.93 1.80 15.12
N LEU A 253 0.89 0.57 15.69
CA LEU A 253 2.07 -0.10 16.24
C LEU A 253 3.19 -0.24 15.20
N ASN A 254 2.85 -0.67 13.98
CA ASN A 254 3.83 -0.80 12.90
C ASN A 254 4.45 0.54 12.48
N LEU A 255 3.66 1.63 12.51
CA LEU A 255 4.19 2.96 12.23
C LEU A 255 5.09 3.47 13.36
N ILE A 256 4.69 3.26 14.62
CA ILE A 256 5.51 3.62 15.80
C ILE A 256 6.85 2.87 15.73
N ASN A 257 6.82 1.56 15.53
CA ASN A 257 8.02 0.73 15.42
C ASN A 257 8.96 1.23 14.29
N TYR A 258 8.41 1.63 13.14
CA TYR A 258 9.18 2.23 12.06
C TYR A 258 9.84 3.56 12.48
N LEU A 259 9.08 4.46 13.12
CA LEU A 259 9.59 5.78 13.54
C LEU A 259 10.69 5.66 14.60
N LEU A 260 10.56 4.75 15.56
CA LEU A 260 11.57 4.49 16.59
C LEU A 260 12.88 3.96 16.00
N LYS A 261 12.80 3.09 14.99
CA LYS A 261 13.98 2.56 14.28
C LYS A 261 14.71 3.62 13.45
N GLU A 262 13.97 4.56 12.87
CA GLU A 262 14.55 5.67 12.10
C GLU A 262 15.18 6.73 13.01
N ASN A 263 14.62 6.97 14.20
CA ASN A 263 15.11 7.98 15.12
C ASN A 263 14.89 7.60 16.58
N THR A 264 15.99 7.34 17.28
CA THR A 264 15.99 7.03 18.70
C THR A 264 15.46 8.16 19.59
N ALA A 265 15.55 9.42 19.15
CA ALA A 265 14.99 10.54 19.90
C ALA A 265 13.45 10.53 19.97
N ASP A 266 12.78 9.71 19.14
CA ASP A 266 11.33 9.55 19.23
C ASP A 266 10.94 8.68 20.44
N CYS A 267 11.86 7.85 20.97
CA CYS A 267 11.65 7.03 22.17
C CYS A 267 11.30 7.89 23.39
N THR A 268 11.96 9.04 23.58
CA THR A 268 11.66 9.95 24.69
C THR A 268 10.25 10.52 24.59
N THR A 269 9.82 10.89 23.37
CA THR A 269 8.46 11.40 23.13
C THR A 269 7.39 10.34 23.41
N VAL A 270 7.65 9.09 23.00
CA VAL A 270 6.76 7.95 23.26
C VAL A 270 6.65 7.65 24.76
N ASN A 271 7.77 7.74 25.49
CA ASN A 271 7.79 7.58 26.95
C ASN A 271 7.02 8.71 27.65
N GLU A 272 7.24 9.98 27.28
CA GLU A 272 6.54 11.15 27.83
C GLU A 272 5.03 11.10 27.61
N LEU A 273 4.58 10.55 26.47
CA LEU A 273 3.16 10.40 26.14
C LEU A 273 2.47 9.22 26.85
N GLY A 274 3.22 8.39 27.59
CA GLY A 274 2.70 7.30 28.42
C GLY A 274 2.31 6.05 27.64
N PHE A 275 2.99 5.75 26.53
CA PHE A 275 2.68 4.56 25.71
C PHE A 275 2.94 3.24 26.43
N GLN A 276 3.86 3.21 27.40
CA GLN A 276 4.30 2.00 28.09
C GLN A 276 3.15 1.15 28.64
N ARG A 277 2.22 1.78 29.36
CA ARG A 277 1.06 1.08 29.94
C ARG A 277 0.11 0.51 28.87
N ILE A 278 -0.07 1.24 27.77
CA ILE A 278 -0.94 0.81 26.66
C ILE A 278 -0.28 -0.37 25.93
N LEU A 279 1.02 -0.29 25.66
CA LEU A 279 1.79 -1.35 25.02
C LEU A 279 1.80 -2.64 25.85
N LEU A 280 1.94 -2.54 27.18
CA LEU A 280 1.82 -3.69 28.08
C LEU A 280 0.44 -4.36 27.99
N HIS A 281 -0.63 -3.56 27.94
CA HIS A 281 -1.98 -4.11 27.76
C HIS A 281 -2.15 -4.81 26.40
N LEU A 282 -1.64 -4.20 25.33
CA LEU A 282 -1.71 -4.77 23.97
C LEU A 282 -0.82 -6.02 23.80
N ALA A 283 0.29 -6.10 24.53
CA ALA A 283 1.13 -7.30 24.60
C ALA A 283 0.42 -8.49 25.27
N SER A 284 -0.62 -8.24 26.09
CA SER A 284 -1.50 -9.26 26.65
C SER A 284 -2.73 -9.57 25.79
N SER A 285 -2.85 -9.00 24.59
CA SER A 285 -4.05 -9.19 23.75
C SER A 285 -4.17 -10.63 23.22
N GLU A 286 -5.37 -11.10 22.94
CA GLU A 286 -5.59 -12.43 22.34
C GLU A 286 -5.10 -12.51 20.88
N HIS A 287 -5.01 -11.35 20.21
CA HIS A 287 -4.60 -11.23 18.82
C HIS A 287 -3.07 -11.27 18.69
N GLY A 288 -2.54 -12.34 18.11
CA GLY A 288 -1.09 -12.54 17.96
C GLY A 288 -0.40 -11.43 17.17
N ASP A 289 -1.05 -10.87 16.15
CA ASP A 289 -0.52 -9.78 15.34
C ASP A 289 -0.43 -8.43 16.09
N ILE A 290 -1.32 -8.18 17.05
CA ILE A 290 -1.19 -7.03 17.95
C ILE A 290 -0.08 -7.29 18.98
N ARG A 291 -0.07 -8.48 19.60
CA ARG A 291 0.94 -8.83 20.61
C ARG A 291 2.35 -8.69 20.05
N GLU A 292 2.60 -9.29 18.89
CA GLU A 292 3.89 -9.23 18.20
C GLU A 292 4.30 -7.77 17.92
N ALA A 293 3.40 -6.98 17.33
CA ALA A 293 3.68 -5.58 17.03
C ALA A 293 3.94 -4.74 18.30
N ALA A 294 3.21 -5.00 19.39
CA ALA A 294 3.40 -4.32 20.68
C ALA A 294 4.72 -4.70 21.34
N LEU A 295 5.08 -5.99 21.34
CA LEU A 295 6.37 -6.49 21.81
C LEU A 295 7.53 -5.90 21.00
N GLY A 296 7.37 -5.75 19.69
CA GLY A 296 8.34 -5.09 18.82
C GLY A 296 8.61 -3.64 19.24
N VAL A 297 7.55 -2.87 19.52
CA VAL A 297 7.70 -1.48 20.01
C VAL A 297 8.36 -1.44 21.39
N LEU A 298 7.94 -2.32 22.32
CA LEU A 298 8.55 -2.40 23.66
C LEU A 298 10.04 -2.74 23.59
N LEU A 299 10.44 -3.61 22.66
CA LEU A 299 11.85 -3.97 22.47
C LEU A 299 12.67 -2.77 21.99
N GLU A 300 12.16 -1.98 21.04
CA GLU A 300 12.87 -0.78 20.56
C GLU A 300 12.99 0.29 21.66
N LEU A 301 11.97 0.44 22.51
CA LEU A 301 12.06 1.29 23.71
C LEU A 301 13.09 0.75 24.72
N ALA A 302 13.12 -0.57 24.94
CA ALA A 302 14.06 -1.22 25.84
C ALA A 302 15.52 -1.00 25.43
N LYS A 303 15.83 -1.14 24.13
CA LYS A 303 17.17 -0.91 23.59
C LYS A 303 17.65 0.52 23.88
N HIS A 304 16.76 1.51 23.70
CA HIS A 304 17.08 2.90 23.98
C HIS A 304 17.34 3.17 25.47
N ASP A 305 16.55 2.55 26.37
CA ASP A 305 16.73 2.69 27.82
C ASP A 305 18.01 2.03 28.36
N VAL A 306 18.63 1.10 27.60
CA VAL A 306 19.96 0.57 27.93
C VAL A 306 21.06 1.58 27.59
N ASP A 307 20.88 2.38 26.53
CA ASP A 307 21.84 3.39 26.08
C ASP A 307 21.77 4.69 26.93
N VAL A 308 20.60 5.01 27.49
CA VAL A 308 20.37 6.17 28.36
C VAL A 308 20.22 5.68 29.80
N GLU A 309 21.28 5.76 30.61
CA GLU A 309 21.32 5.25 32.00
C GLU A 309 19.99 5.37 32.76
N LYS A 310 19.60 4.28 33.45
CA LYS A 310 18.39 4.05 34.26
C LYS A 310 17.95 5.25 35.13
N VAL A 311 17.35 6.27 34.54
CA VAL A 311 16.71 7.37 35.26
C VAL A 311 15.22 7.30 34.99
N GLY A 312 14.52 6.59 35.88
CA GLY A 312 13.07 6.74 36.04
C GLY A 312 12.18 5.55 35.66
N ARG A 313 12.68 4.33 35.54
CA ARG A 313 11.79 3.16 35.38
C ARG A 313 10.99 2.90 36.65
N SER A 314 9.68 2.76 36.50
CA SER A 314 8.82 2.31 37.57
C SER A 314 9.03 0.80 37.74
N THR A 315 9.47 0.38 38.93
CA THR A 315 9.69 -1.03 39.27
C THR A 315 8.43 -1.88 39.06
N GLU A 316 7.25 -1.28 39.17
CA GLU A 316 5.97 -1.96 38.97
C GLU A 316 5.69 -2.35 37.51
N GLU A 317 6.08 -1.51 36.53
CA GLU A 317 5.89 -1.83 35.12
C GLU A 317 6.86 -2.94 34.67
N ASP A 318 8.06 -2.94 35.24
CA ASP A 318 9.07 -3.97 34.99
C ASP A 318 8.65 -5.33 35.56
N GLU A 319 8.05 -5.36 36.74
CA GLU A 319 7.47 -6.57 37.33
C GLU A 319 6.28 -7.08 36.51
N LYS A 320 5.39 -6.19 36.04
CA LYS A 320 4.27 -6.56 35.17
C LYS A 320 4.76 -7.12 33.83
N LEU A 321 5.77 -6.48 33.23
CA LEU A 321 6.38 -6.95 32.00
C LEU A 321 7.02 -8.32 32.20
N LYS A 322 7.73 -8.53 33.31
CA LYS A 322 8.30 -9.84 33.66
C LYS A 322 7.22 -10.92 33.76
N ALA A 323 6.15 -10.67 34.51
CA ALA A 323 5.05 -11.61 34.67
C ALA A 323 4.38 -11.95 33.33
N LEU A 324 4.19 -10.94 32.48
CA LEU A 324 3.61 -11.08 31.14
C LEU A 324 4.50 -11.94 30.25
N LEU A 325 5.81 -11.71 30.24
CA LEU A 325 6.75 -12.53 29.46
C LEU A 325 6.80 -13.98 29.97
N GLU A 326 6.77 -14.20 31.28
CA GLU A 326 6.69 -15.55 31.85
C GLU A 326 5.42 -16.28 31.41
N GLU A 327 4.28 -15.58 31.34
CA GLU A 327 3.02 -16.13 30.84
C GLU A 327 3.09 -16.45 29.34
N LEU A 328 3.64 -15.54 28.52
CA LEU A 328 3.84 -15.77 27.08
C LEU A 328 4.78 -16.96 26.83
N ILE A 329 5.89 -17.05 27.57
CA ILE A 329 6.82 -18.19 27.46
C ILE A 329 6.13 -19.51 27.82
N LYS A 330 5.27 -19.52 28.85
CA LYS A 330 4.46 -20.71 29.18
C LYS A 330 3.46 -21.03 28.08
N GLY A 331 2.77 -20.03 27.52
CA GLY A 331 1.84 -20.19 26.41
C GLY A 331 2.52 -20.78 25.18
N ILE A 332 3.65 -20.20 24.75
CA ILE A 332 4.48 -20.69 23.65
C ILE A 332 4.97 -22.12 23.90
N SER A 333 5.34 -22.45 25.14
CA SER A 333 5.79 -23.81 25.50
C SER A 333 4.69 -24.88 25.37
N LEU A 334 3.42 -24.49 25.32
CA LEU A 334 2.27 -25.39 25.20
C LEU A 334 1.71 -25.46 23.77
N MET A 335 2.25 -24.65 22.84
CA MET A 335 1.79 -24.60 21.45
C MET A 335 2.21 -25.83 20.64
N SER A 336 1.44 -26.15 19.59
CA SER A 336 1.77 -27.21 18.64
C SER A 336 2.90 -26.79 17.70
N SER A 337 3.51 -27.73 16.97
CA SER A 337 4.61 -27.43 16.04
C SER A 337 4.22 -26.50 14.88
N GLU A 338 2.96 -26.55 14.43
CA GLU A 338 2.45 -25.65 13.37
C GLU A 338 2.26 -24.23 13.92
N ASP A 339 1.70 -24.11 15.12
CA ASP A 339 1.48 -22.82 15.79
C ASP A 339 2.81 -22.15 16.19
N LEU A 340 3.82 -22.95 16.56
CA LEU A 340 5.18 -22.45 16.79
C LEU A 340 5.77 -21.81 15.52
N GLY A 341 5.49 -22.39 14.34
CA GLY A 341 5.88 -21.81 13.06
C GLY A 341 5.26 -20.43 12.83
N ALA A 342 3.97 -20.28 13.13
CA ALA A 342 3.26 -19.00 13.03
C ALA A 342 3.74 -17.97 14.06
N ALA A 343 4.10 -18.38 15.28
CA ALA A 343 4.57 -17.50 16.36
C ALA A 343 6.11 -17.30 16.35
N LYS A 344 6.78 -17.46 15.22
CA LYS A 344 8.25 -17.35 15.10
C LYS A 344 8.78 -15.98 15.51
N GLU A 345 8.14 -14.91 15.04
CA GLU A 345 8.54 -13.53 15.33
C GLU A 345 8.25 -13.18 16.79
N GLU A 346 7.09 -13.57 17.32
CA GLU A 346 6.75 -13.45 18.75
C GLU A 346 7.79 -14.15 19.64
N ARG A 347 8.24 -15.36 19.29
CA ARG A 347 9.30 -16.08 20.03
C ARG A 347 10.62 -15.33 20.07
N GLN A 348 11.06 -14.78 18.94
CA GLN A 348 12.31 -14.02 18.86
C GLN A 348 12.23 -12.71 19.66
N LEU A 349 11.09 -12.01 19.57
CA LEU A 349 10.85 -10.78 20.31
C LEU A 349 10.86 -11.02 21.82
N VAL A 350 10.19 -12.07 22.30
CA VAL A 350 10.16 -12.43 23.73
C VAL A 350 11.57 -12.78 24.24
N ASP A 351 12.36 -13.57 23.50
CA ASP A 351 13.75 -13.90 23.91
C ASP A 351 14.62 -12.64 23.96
N THR A 352 14.60 -11.83 22.89
CA THR A 352 15.44 -10.64 22.80
C THR A 352 15.07 -9.62 23.88
N LEU A 353 13.77 -9.47 24.16
CA LEU A 353 13.28 -8.55 25.17
C LEU A 353 13.62 -9.06 26.58
N TRP A 354 13.53 -10.36 26.84
CA TRP A 354 14.00 -10.96 28.09
C TRP A 354 15.51 -10.76 28.31
N GLU A 355 16.32 -11.03 27.28
CA GLU A 355 17.77 -10.82 27.31
C GLU A 355 18.10 -9.35 27.58
N THR A 356 17.44 -8.42 26.90
CA THR A 356 17.65 -6.97 27.04
C THR A 356 17.29 -6.46 28.43
N TYR A 357 16.25 -7.01 29.07
CA TYR A 357 15.80 -6.54 30.39
C TYR A 357 16.48 -7.21 31.58
N PHE A 358 16.78 -8.51 31.48
CA PHE A 358 17.25 -9.30 32.62
C PHE A 358 18.73 -9.72 32.50
N ASN A 359 19.38 -9.51 31.34
CA ASN A 359 20.74 -9.99 31.07
C ASN A 359 20.92 -11.51 31.30
N GLU A 360 19.83 -12.27 31.21
CA GLU A 360 19.78 -13.71 31.38
C GLU A 360 19.13 -14.34 30.13
N PRO A 361 19.55 -15.54 29.71
CA PRO A 361 18.90 -16.23 28.60
C PRO A 361 17.47 -16.62 28.97
N SER A 362 16.52 -16.47 28.04
CA SER A 362 15.13 -16.88 28.31
C SER A 362 15.02 -18.40 28.40
N SER A 363 14.02 -18.89 29.12
CA SER A 363 13.74 -20.34 29.18
C SER A 363 13.29 -20.95 27.84
N LEU A 364 13.03 -20.13 26.81
CA LEU A 364 12.84 -20.61 25.43
C LEU A 364 14.15 -21.12 24.82
N ARG A 365 15.28 -20.48 25.15
CA ARG A 365 16.62 -20.87 24.71
C ARG A 365 17.06 -22.18 25.33
N GLU A 366 16.77 -22.37 26.62
CA GLU A 366 17.03 -23.63 27.32
C GLU A 366 16.18 -24.80 26.79
N LYS A 367 14.94 -24.53 26.35
CA LYS A 367 14.04 -25.54 25.79
C LYS A 367 14.27 -25.83 24.30
N GLY A 368 15.22 -25.15 23.64
CA GLY A 368 15.48 -25.32 22.21
C GLY A 368 14.34 -24.87 21.30
N LEU A 369 13.46 -23.99 21.80
CA LEU A 369 12.29 -23.47 21.07
C LEU A 369 12.59 -22.17 20.31
N LEU A 370 13.84 -21.71 20.28
CA LEU A 370 14.24 -20.56 19.48
C LEU A 370 14.54 -20.97 18.04
N VAL A 371 14.05 -20.18 17.10
CA VAL A 371 14.37 -20.36 15.69
C VAL A 371 15.83 -19.98 15.45
N LEU A 372 16.61 -20.96 15.02
CA LEU A 372 18.03 -20.76 14.70
C LEU A 372 18.16 -19.92 13.42
N PRO A 373 19.17 -19.04 13.31
CA PRO A 373 19.45 -18.34 12.06
C PRO A 373 19.81 -19.37 10.99
N GLY A 374 18.92 -19.61 10.02
CA GLY A 374 19.14 -20.54 8.91
C GLY A 374 18.08 -21.63 8.69
N GLU A 375 17.05 -21.75 9.53
CA GLU A 375 15.93 -22.67 9.26
C GLU A 375 15.08 -22.28 8.03
N ASP A 376 15.24 -21.04 7.52
CA ASP A 376 14.64 -20.57 6.25
C ASP A 376 15.60 -20.68 5.05
N ALA A 377 16.76 -21.34 5.19
CA ALA A 377 17.58 -21.61 4.02
C ALA A 377 16.76 -22.54 3.09
N GLN A 378 16.28 -21.98 1.97
CA GLN A 378 15.71 -22.77 0.88
C GLN A 378 16.62 -23.98 0.67
N PRO A 379 16.10 -25.22 0.67
CA PRO A 379 16.94 -26.39 0.43
C PRO A 379 17.73 -26.12 -0.85
N PRO A 380 19.05 -26.37 -0.87
CA PRO A 380 19.90 -26.00 -1.98
C PRO A 380 19.24 -26.48 -3.25
N ASP A 381 18.96 -25.55 -4.18
CA ASP A 381 18.24 -25.84 -5.40
C ASP A 381 19.06 -26.81 -6.26
N VAL A 382 18.84 -28.10 -6.03
CA VAL A 382 19.46 -29.20 -6.76
C VAL A 382 18.81 -29.37 -8.13
N ALA A 383 17.58 -28.88 -8.32
CA ALA A 383 16.83 -29.02 -9.56
C ALA A 383 17.31 -28.04 -10.63
N SER A 384 17.58 -26.77 -10.30
CA SER A 384 18.14 -25.81 -11.27
C SER A 384 19.53 -26.20 -11.75
N LYS A 385 20.34 -26.85 -10.89
CA LYS A 385 21.63 -27.42 -11.30
C LYS A 385 21.52 -28.62 -12.26
N GLN A 386 20.40 -29.34 -12.23
CA GLN A 386 20.14 -30.48 -13.13
C GLN A 386 19.44 -30.07 -14.42
N PHE A 387 18.73 -28.94 -14.43
CA PHE A 387 17.92 -28.45 -15.55
C PHE A 387 18.32 -27.03 -15.99
N GLU A 388 19.61 -26.72 -16.02
CA GLU A 388 20.07 -25.48 -16.63
C GLU A 388 19.84 -25.51 -18.15
N PRO A 389 19.07 -24.57 -18.72
CA PRO A 389 18.96 -24.44 -20.18
C PRO A 389 20.34 -24.11 -20.76
N PRO A 390 20.73 -24.66 -21.93
CA PRO A 390 22.06 -24.45 -22.53
C PRO A 390 22.47 -22.97 -22.66
N LEU A 391 21.48 -22.08 -22.81
CA LEU A 391 21.68 -20.63 -22.93
C LEU A 391 22.18 -19.97 -21.62
N LYS A 392 21.80 -20.48 -20.44
CA LYS A 392 22.29 -19.97 -19.15
C LYS A 392 23.71 -20.44 -18.85
N ALA A 393 24.03 -21.69 -19.16
CA ALA A 393 25.38 -22.24 -19.00
C ALA A 393 26.42 -21.49 -19.88
N TRP A 394 26.02 -21.07 -21.09
CA TRP A 394 26.90 -20.30 -21.98
C TRP A 394 27.14 -18.86 -21.48
N ALA A 395 26.14 -18.24 -20.87
CA ALA A 395 26.27 -16.90 -20.28
C ALA A 395 27.17 -16.88 -19.03
N ALA A 396 27.17 -17.96 -18.23
CA ALA A 396 28.05 -18.10 -17.08
C ALA A 396 29.53 -18.28 -17.49
N ALA A 397 29.80 -19.13 -18.50
CA ALA A 397 31.17 -19.38 -18.98
C ALA A 397 31.85 -18.13 -19.60
N ASN A 398 31.07 -17.18 -20.15
CA ASN A 398 31.60 -15.93 -20.70
C ASN A 398 31.91 -14.87 -19.63
N LYS A 399 31.38 -15.00 -18.40
CA LYS A 399 31.71 -14.09 -17.29
C LYS A 399 33.06 -14.42 -16.64
N ASP A 400 33.40 -15.70 -16.52
CA ASP A 400 34.69 -16.09 -15.93
C ASP A 400 35.89 -15.76 -16.84
N THR A 401 35.71 -15.78 -18.15
CA THR A 401 36.78 -15.45 -19.11
C THR A 401 37.07 -13.95 -19.24
N THR A 402 36.19 -13.07 -18.76
CA THR A 402 36.38 -11.61 -18.81
C THR A 402 37.00 -11.01 -17.55
N ALA A 403 37.03 -11.76 -16.43
CA ALA A 403 37.63 -11.29 -15.18
C ALA A 403 39.16 -11.45 -15.12
N GLU A 404 39.75 -12.41 -15.83
CA GLU A 404 41.20 -12.69 -15.75
C GLU A 404 42.10 -11.80 -16.65
N LYS A 405 41.54 -10.92 -17.49
CA LYS A 405 42.33 -10.13 -18.48
C LYS A 405 42.56 -8.65 -18.16
N LYS A 406 42.33 -8.20 -16.91
CA LYS A 406 42.68 -6.84 -16.48
C LYS A 406 43.66 -6.84 -15.31
N GLN A 407 44.92 -7.17 -15.56
CA GLN A 407 46.03 -6.65 -14.77
C GLN A 407 47.35 -6.67 -15.56
N ASN A 408 48.04 -5.53 -15.45
CA ASN A 408 49.41 -5.19 -15.88
C ASN A 408 49.59 -4.57 -17.28
N PRO A 409 49.84 -3.24 -17.38
CA PRO A 409 50.46 -2.63 -18.55
C PRO A 409 51.97 -2.92 -18.55
N PRO A 410 52.61 -3.24 -19.69
CA PRO A 410 54.05 -3.36 -19.74
C PRO A 410 54.71 -1.99 -19.87
N LEU A 411 55.78 -1.84 -19.08
CA LEU A 411 56.77 -0.78 -19.04
C LEU A 411 57.71 -0.81 -20.26
N LEU A 412 58.16 0.39 -20.65
CA LEU A 412 59.38 0.74 -21.39
C LEU A 412 59.34 0.42 -22.90
N LEU A 413 59.79 1.31 -23.80
CA LEU A 413 60.92 2.23 -23.75
C LEU A 413 60.71 3.42 -24.70
#